data_AF-A0A920BL77-F1
#
_entry.id   AF-A0A920BL77-F1
#
_cell.length_a   1.000
_cell.length_b   1.000
_cell.length_c   1.000
_cell.angle_alpha   90.00
_cell.angle_beta   90.00
_cell.angle_gamma   90.00
#
_symmetry.space_group_name_H-M   'P 1'
#
loop_
_entity.id
_entity.type
_entity.pdbx_description
1 polymer ?
#
loop_
_entity_poly.entity_id
_entity_poly.type
_entity_poly.pdbx_seq_one_letter_code
_entity_poly.pdbx_strand_id
1 'polypeptide(L)'
;MAMLAIENGNFVTTNVTRKWPKTSASSTIVIETDEPTDGDLERFLTARWGLIAKSKRNKFLWGQVDHPPWQLHNAQLLHLDDSLVTAAGLPEPEGTPHVMYSEGVPVRIGWPKKI
;
A
#
# COMPACT_ATOMS: atom_id res chain seq x y z
N MET A 1 -10.19 1.20 -7.54
CA MET A 1 -9.51 2.32 -6.84
C MET A 1 -9.04 3.28 -7.92
N ALA A 2 -9.15 4.59 -7.70
CA ALA A 2 -8.38 5.55 -8.50
C ALA A 2 -7.31 6.12 -7.57
N MET A 3 -6.08 6.18 -8.06
CA MET A 3 -4.93 6.71 -7.34
C MET A 3 -4.25 7.71 -8.27
N LEU A 4 -3.97 8.90 -7.74
CA LEU A 4 -3.13 9.89 -8.40
C LEU A 4 -1.99 10.21 -7.42
N ALA A 5 -0.76 9.97 -7.86
CA ALA A 5 0.44 10.44 -7.20
C ALA A 5 0.96 11.66 -7.97
N ILE A 6 1.25 12.73 -7.25
CA ILE A 6 1.89 13.94 -7.78
C ILE A 6 3.20 14.10 -7.03
N GLU A 7 4.29 14.20 -7.79
CA GLU A 7 5.65 14.33 -7.27
C GLU A 7 6.16 15.73 -7.58
N ASN A 8 6.74 16.39 -6.57
CA ASN A 8 7.33 17.73 -6.71
C ASN A 8 8.60 17.81 -5.86
N GLY A 9 9.76 17.57 -6.50
CA GLY A 9 11.00 17.36 -5.77
C GLY A 9 10.86 16.14 -4.86
N ASN A 10 11.15 16.32 -3.56
CA ASN A 10 11.04 15.24 -2.57
C ASN A 10 9.63 15.12 -1.97
N PHE A 11 8.67 15.92 -2.42
CA PHE A 11 7.30 15.84 -1.91
C PHE A 11 6.43 14.95 -2.78
N VAL A 12 5.74 14.00 -2.15
CA VAL A 12 4.79 13.11 -2.82
C VAL A 12 3.42 13.30 -2.20
N THR A 13 2.44 13.62 -3.05
CA THR A 13 1.02 13.68 -2.68
C THR A 13 0.27 12.55 -3.35
N THR A 14 -0.37 11.70 -2.56
CA THR A 14 -1.23 10.63 -3.07
C THR A 14 -2.68 10.88 -2.68
N ASN A 15 -3.57 10.84 -3.68
CA ASN A 15 -5.02 10.88 -3.48
C ASN A 15 -5.64 9.56 -3.94
N VAL A 16 -6.39 8.92 -3.05
CA VAL A 16 -7.07 7.65 -3.31
C VAL A 16 -8.57 7.81 -3.07
N THR A 17 -9.38 7.32 -4.01
CA THR A 17 -10.81 7.12 -3.77
C THR A 17 -11.22 5.67 -4.02
N ARG A 18 -11.88 5.08 -3.02
CA ARG A 18 -12.49 3.74 -3.11
C ARG A 18 -13.79 3.82 -3.90
N LYS A 19 -13.89 3.02 -4.96
CA LYS A 19 -15.05 3.01 -5.89
C LYS A 19 -16.10 1.92 -5.62
N TRP A 20 -15.79 0.89 -4.84
CA TRP A 20 -16.63 -0.28 -4.56
C TRP A 20 -16.22 -0.85 -3.19
N PRO A 21 -17.09 -1.47 -2.34
CA PRO A 21 -18.45 -1.98 -2.60
C PRO A 21 -19.65 -1.06 -2.40
N LYS A 22 -19.64 -0.05 -1.52
CA LYS A 22 -20.81 0.87 -1.36
C LYS A 22 -20.57 2.14 -0.51
N THR A 23 -19.37 2.36 0.02
CA THR A 23 -19.01 3.57 0.78
C THR A 23 -17.83 4.26 0.11
N SER A 24 -17.98 5.54 -0.23
CA SER A 24 -16.87 6.41 -0.59
C SER A 24 -15.97 6.53 0.62
N ALA A 25 -14.77 5.98 0.51
CA ALA A 25 -13.68 6.18 1.45
C ALA A 25 -12.52 6.74 0.63
N SER A 26 -11.78 7.65 1.24
CA SER A 26 -10.67 8.33 0.60
C SER A 26 -9.46 8.37 1.52
N SER A 27 -8.32 8.59 0.88
CA SER A 27 -7.04 8.82 1.53
C SER A 27 -6.35 9.96 0.82
N THR A 28 -5.89 10.95 1.57
CA THR A 28 -4.97 11.98 1.12
C THR A 28 -3.73 11.90 2.00
N ILE A 29 -2.58 11.64 1.37
CA ILE A 29 -1.30 11.51 2.05
C ILE A 29 -0.32 12.46 1.41
N VAL A 30 0.36 13.26 2.22
CA VAL A 30 1.51 14.08 1.80
C VAL A 30 2.71 13.67 2.60
N ILE A 31 3.79 13.33 1.90
CA ILE A 31 5.07 12.96 2.50
C ILE A 31 6.21 13.77 1.90
N GLU A 32 7.29 13.87 2.66
CA GLU A 32 8.62 14.26 2.17
C GLU A 32 9.53 13.03 2.19
N THR A 33 10.16 12.73 1.07
CA THR A 33 11.06 11.58 0.90
C THR A 33 12.49 11.96 1.25
N ASP A 34 13.21 11.00 1.82
CA ASP A 34 14.59 11.16 2.29
C ASP A 34 15.52 10.07 1.69
N GLU A 35 16.56 9.66 2.41
CA GLU A 35 17.51 8.67 1.91
C GLU A 35 16.91 7.28 1.63
N PRO A 36 17.51 6.51 0.69
CA PRO A 36 17.17 5.10 0.49
C PRO A 36 17.34 4.25 1.76
N THR A 37 16.47 3.25 1.94
CA THR A 37 16.49 2.29 3.07
C THR A 37 16.24 0.85 2.60
N ASP A 38 16.83 -0.13 3.29
CA ASP A 38 16.69 -1.57 3.01
C ASP A 38 17.01 -2.44 4.26
N GLY A 39 16.41 -2.08 5.39
CA GLY A 39 16.58 -2.81 6.65
C GLY A 39 15.69 -4.05 6.79
N ASP A 40 15.84 -4.76 7.92
CA ASP A 40 15.12 -6.00 8.18
C ASP A 40 13.60 -5.78 8.31
N LEU A 41 13.17 -4.66 8.90
CA LEU A 41 11.75 -4.32 9.04
C LEU A 41 11.15 -4.01 7.66
N GLU A 42 11.86 -3.23 6.86
CA GLU A 42 11.48 -2.82 5.51
C GLU A 42 11.29 -4.05 4.61
N ARG A 43 12.23 -4.99 4.67
CA ARG A 43 12.13 -6.30 3.98
C ARG A 43 10.98 -7.13 4.51
N PHE A 44 10.78 -7.20 5.82
CA PHE A 44 9.65 -7.92 6.43
C PHE A 44 8.28 -7.35 5.97
N LEU A 45 8.18 -6.04 5.83
CA LEU A 45 6.96 -5.36 5.39
C LEU A 45 6.71 -5.55 3.89
N THR A 46 7.75 -5.55 3.06
CA THR A 46 7.59 -5.49 1.59
C THR A 46 7.84 -6.78 0.83
N ALA A 47 8.66 -7.72 1.33
CA ALA A 47 8.98 -8.98 0.67
C ALA A 47 7.85 -10.02 0.82
N ARG A 48 6.69 -9.72 0.22
CA ARG A 48 5.48 -10.55 0.29
C ARG A 48 5.27 -11.32 -1.01
N TRP A 49 5.52 -12.62 -0.93
CA TRP A 49 5.52 -13.53 -2.09
C TRP A 49 4.16 -14.16 -2.41
N GLY A 50 3.10 -13.73 -1.74
CA GLY A 50 1.76 -14.32 -1.89
C GLY A 50 0.65 -13.29 -1.74
N LEU A 51 -0.24 -13.26 -2.73
CA LEU A 51 -1.49 -12.51 -2.67
C LEU A 51 -2.59 -13.45 -2.18
N ILE A 52 -3.34 -13.02 -1.16
CA ILE A 52 -4.55 -13.71 -0.68
C ILE A 52 -5.77 -12.91 -1.10
N ALA A 53 -6.72 -13.58 -1.74
CA ALA A 53 -7.98 -12.96 -2.13
C ALA A 53 -9.18 -13.88 -1.83
N LYS A 54 -10.35 -13.27 -1.71
CA LYS A 54 -11.62 -14.00 -1.58
C LYS A 54 -12.34 -14.00 -2.93
N SER A 55 -12.63 -15.19 -3.44
CA SER A 55 -13.46 -15.34 -4.65
C SER A 55 -14.92 -14.96 -4.40
N LYS A 56 -15.66 -14.71 -5.48
CA LYS A 56 -17.13 -14.47 -5.43
C LYS A 56 -17.92 -15.60 -4.76
N ARG A 57 -17.36 -16.81 -4.68
CA ARG A 57 -17.96 -17.99 -4.02
C ARG A 57 -17.42 -18.22 -2.61
N ASN A 58 -16.86 -17.19 -1.96
CA ASN A 58 -16.31 -17.23 -0.61
C ASN A 58 -15.16 -18.25 -0.39
N LYS A 59 -14.46 -18.65 -1.46
CA LYS A 59 -13.24 -19.46 -1.34
C LYS A 59 -12.01 -18.57 -1.31
N PHE A 60 -11.02 -18.94 -0.50
CA PHE A 60 -9.71 -18.30 -0.51
C PHE A 60 -8.91 -18.73 -1.73
N LEU A 61 -8.27 -17.74 -2.34
CA LEU A 61 -7.38 -17.89 -3.47
C LEU A 61 -6.01 -17.39 -3.07
N TRP A 62 -4.98 -18.09 -3.52
CA TRP A 62 -3.59 -17.69 -3.43
C TRP A 62 -3.02 -17.45 -4.82
N GLY A 63 -2.38 -16.31 -5.03
CA GLY A 63 -1.55 -16.05 -6.21
C GLY A 63 -0.09 -15.89 -5.80
N GLN A 64 0.81 -16.57 -6.51
CA GLN A 64 2.24 -16.33 -6.33
C GLN A 64 2.57 -14.91 -6.77
N VAL A 65 3.27 -14.16 -5.93
CA VAL A 65 3.77 -12.82 -6.25
C VAL A 65 5.27 -12.94 -6.50
N ASP A 66 5.73 -12.30 -7.57
CA ASP A 66 7.14 -12.19 -7.93
C ASP A 66 7.45 -10.72 -8.22
N HIS A 67 8.47 -10.19 -7.54
CA HIS A 67 8.96 -8.83 -7.70
C HIS A 67 10.45 -8.77 -7.28
N PRO A 68 11.28 -7.90 -7.89
CA PRO A 68 12.59 -7.59 -7.34
C PRO A 68 12.46 -6.86 -5.99
N PRO A 69 13.54 -6.72 -5.20
CA PRO A 69 13.52 -5.88 -4.00
C PRO A 69 12.96 -4.48 -4.30
N TRP A 70 12.15 -3.96 -3.37
CA TRP A 70 11.62 -2.60 -3.49
C TRP A 70 12.75 -1.60 -3.29
N GLN A 71 12.83 -0.59 -4.17
CA GLN A 71 13.68 0.57 -3.94
C GLN A 71 12.93 1.51 -3.00
N LEU A 72 13.21 1.41 -1.70
CA LEU A 72 12.53 2.14 -0.64
C LEU A 72 13.33 3.36 -0.20
N HIS A 73 12.62 4.40 0.19
CA HIS A 73 13.13 5.61 0.83
C HIS A 73 12.46 5.78 2.19
N ASN A 74 13.21 6.29 3.15
CA ASN A 74 12.62 6.88 4.35
C ASN A 74 11.71 8.04 3.94
N ALA A 75 10.65 8.27 4.72
CA ALA A 75 9.74 9.36 4.44
C ALA A 75 9.15 9.94 5.72
N GLN A 76 8.96 11.26 5.74
CA GLN A 76 8.28 11.97 6.80
C GLN A 76 6.83 12.26 6.40
N LEU A 77 5.90 11.99 7.31
CA LEU A 77 4.49 12.30 7.10
C LEU A 77 4.22 13.78 7.38
N LEU A 78 3.71 14.49 6.39
CA LEU A 78 3.34 15.90 6.51
C LEU A 78 1.83 16.10 6.64
N HIS A 79 1.05 15.23 5.99
CA HIS A 79 -0.41 15.24 6.06
C HIS A 79 -0.98 13.85 5.86
N LEU A 80 -2.00 13.51 6.65
CA LEU A 80 -2.77 12.29 6.54
C LEU A 80 -4.23 12.58 6.85
N ASP A 81 -5.09 12.37 5.87
CA ASP A 81 -6.54 12.26 6.02
C ASP A 81 -6.95 10.93 5.39
N ASP A 82 -7.17 9.91 6.22
CA ASP A 82 -7.50 8.56 5.76
C ASP A 82 -8.77 8.03 6.40
N SER A 83 -9.63 7.48 5.55
CA SER A 83 -10.81 6.71 5.95
C SER A 83 -10.80 5.29 5.41
N LEU A 84 -9.74 4.88 4.69
CA LEU A 84 -9.68 3.55 4.07
C LEU A 84 -9.57 2.43 5.11
N VAL A 85 -8.82 2.63 6.19
CA VAL A 85 -8.66 1.62 7.25
C VAL A 85 -10.00 1.32 7.94
N THR A 86 -10.68 2.35 8.44
CA THR A 86 -11.98 2.18 9.13
C THR A 86 -13.06 1.70 8.17
N ALA A 87 -13.05 2.17 6.92
CA ALA A 87 -13.97 1.69 5.90
C ALA A 87 -13.73 0.21 5.50
N ALA A 88 -12.57 -0.37 5.82
CA ALA A 88 -12.31 -1.81 5.70
C ALA A 88 -12.84 -2.63 6.88
N GLY A 89 -13.42 -1.99 7.90
CA GLY A 89 -13.95 -2.63 9.12
C GLY A 89 -12.90 -2.86 10.20
N LEU A 90 -11.74 -2.21 10.09
CA LEU A 90 -10.68 -2.21 11.12
C LEU A 90 -10.87 -1.03 12.08
N PRO A 91 -10.34 -1.09 13.31
CA PRO A 91 -10.32 0.06 14.20
C PRO A 91 -9.45 1.18 13.63
N GLU A 92 -9.65 2.39 14.15
CA GLU A 92 -8.78 3.53 13.84
C GLU A 92 -7.35 3.24 14.30
N PRO A 93 -6.32 3.49 13.46
CA PRO A 93 -4.93 3.29 13.87
C PRO A 93 -4.53 4.21 15.02
N GLU A 94 -3.75 3.67 15.95
CA GLU A 94 -3.18 4.43 17.06
C GLU A 94 -1.65 4.55 16.93
N GLY A 95 -1.09 5.63 17.45
CA GLY A 95 0.37 5.86 17.49
C GLY A 95 0.94 6.53 16.23
N THR A 96 2.27 6.69 16.22
CA THR A 96 2.99 7.31 15.11
C THR A 96 3.09 6.33 13.94
N PRO A 97 2.70 6.75 12.71
CA PRO A 97 2.81 5.88 11.55
C PRO A 97 4.28 5.66 11.16
N HIS A 98 4.58 4.44 10.73
CA HIS A 98 5.84 4.12 10.06
C HIS A 98 5.66 4.34 8.56
N VAL A 99 6.50 5.18 7.95
CA VAL A 99 6.30 5.67 6.58
C VAL A 99 7.54 5.40 5.73
N MET A 100 7.31 4.79 4.58
CA MET A 100 8.29 4.56 3.54
C MET A 100 7.67 4.89 2.19
N TYR A 101 8.52 5.23 1.22
CA TYR A 101 8.09 5.50 -0.14
C TYR A 101 8.90 4.67 -1.16
N SER A 102 8.27 4.36 -2.29
CA SER A 102 8.93 3.81 -3.46
C SER A 102 8.28 4.39 -4.70
N GLU A 103 9.07 4.66 -5.73
CA GLU A 103 8.59 5.03 -7.08
C GLU A 103 7.79 3.90 -7.75
N GLY A 104 7.79 2.71 -7.14
CA GLY A 104 7.08 1.53 -7.59
C GLY A 104 8.03 0.40 -7.97
N VAL A 105 7.46 -0.80 -8.09
CA VAL A 105 8.20 -2.00 -8.45
C VAL A 105 7.43 -2.77 -9.51
N PRO A 106 8.09 -3.37 -10.52
CA PRO A 106 7.42 -4.29 -11.43
C PRO A 106 6.98 -5.55 -10.67
N VAL A 107 5.68 -5.84 -10.70
CA VAL A 107 5.11 -7.01 -10.03
C VAL A 107 4.48 -7.96 -11.04
N ARG A 108 4.76 -9.26 -10.87
CA ARG A 108 4.08 -10.35 -11.56
C ARG A 108 3.24 -11.14 -10.58
N ILE A 109 2.00 -11.43 -10.95
CA ILE A 109 1.08 -12.24 -10.15
C ILE A 109 0.72 -13.48 -10.97
N GLY A 110 1.03 -14.65 -10.43
CA GLY A 110 0.67 -15.93 -11.02
C GLY A 110 -0.83 -16.19 -11.00
N TRP A 111 -1.28 -17.11 -11.84
CA TRP A 111 -2.69 -17.52 -11.86
C TRP A 111 -3.14 -18.01 -10.49
N PRO A 112 -4.24 -17.44 -9.92
CA PRO A 112 -4.68 -17.78 -8.59
C PRO A 112 -5.13 -19.24 -8.48
N LYS A 113 -4.68 -19.90 -7.43
CA LYS A 113 -5.03 -21.28 -7.05
C LYS A 113 -5.89 -21.25 -5.79
N LYS A 114 -6.72 -22.26 -5.59
CA LYS A 114 -7.48 -22.41 -4.34
C LYS A 114 -6.55 -22.84 -3.22
N ILE A 115 -6.84 -22.36 -2.02
CA ILE A 115 -6.27 -22.85 -0.75
C ILE A 115 -7.34 -23.67 -0.06
#